data_AF-A0A2V8S508-F1
#
_entry.id   AF-A0A2V8S508-F1
#
_cell.length_a   1.000
_cell.length_b   1.000
_cell.length_c   1.000
_cell.angle_alpha   90.00
_cell.angle_beta   90.00
_cell.angle_gamma   90.00
#
_symmetry.space_group_name_H-M   'P 1'
#
loop_
_entity.id
_entity.type
_entity.pdbx_description
1 polymer ?
#
loop_
_entity_poly.entity_id
_entity_poly.type
_entity_poly.pdbx_seq_one_letter_code
_entity_poly.pdbx_strand_id
1 'polypeptide(L)'
;MVLCQNCGKGNSPESQFCRFCGARIVVGQAVQQEYRQPRPYAWKTDEFQTQNEARVAQTADHVMTPNQQIMPRQIYTPGIMAYNGPQDMSGRYRCPHCGTNYLPLIERRISPAGWITFSLLLVFTLIFFWVGLLMKENVAICPICRFRVN
;
A
#
# COMPACT_ATOMS: atom_id res chain seq x y z
N MET A 1 26.77 -15.94 26.94
CA MET A 1 27.02 -14.65 27.63
C MET A 1 27.84 -13.77 26.71
N VAL A 2 27.49 -12.49 26.55
CA VAL A 2 28.22 -11.53 25.68
C VAL A 2 28.82 -10.44 26.55
N LEU A 3 30.11 -10.14 26.35
CA LEU A 3 30.81 -9.08 27.08
C LEU A 3 30.59 -7.73 26.38
N CYS A 4 30.26 -6.70 27.15
CA CYS A 4 30.12 -5.36 26.60
C CYS A 4 31.50 -4.79 26.23
N GLN A 5 31.69 -4.36 24.97
CA GLN A 5 32.95 -3.75 24.53
C GLN A 5 33.26 -2.39 25.19
N ASN A 6 32.25 -1.71 25.76
CA ASN A 6 32.44 -0.42 26.41
C ASN A 6 32.80 -0.54 27.91
N CYS A 7 32.18 -1.48 28.65
CA CYS A 7 32.37 -1.58 30.11
C CYS A 7 32.86 -2.95 30.61
N GLY A 8 33.04 -3.94 29.73
CA GLY A 8 33.55 -5.27 30.08
C GLY A 8 32.60 -6.17 30.89
N LYS A 9 31.43 -5.69 31.31
CA LYS A 9 30.46 -6.50 32.08
C LYS A 9 29.71 -7.48 31.17
N GLY A 10 29.39 -8.65 31.73
CA GLY A 10 28.64 -9.70 31.05
C GLY A 10 27.14 -9.38 30.94
N ASN A 11 26.57 -9.68 29.77
CA ASN A 11 25.14 -9.55 29.49
C ASN A 11 24.55 -10.82 28.86
N SER A 12 23.21 -10.89 28.85
CA SER A 12 22.47 -11.94 28.13
C SER A 12 22.74 -11.82 26.62
N PRO A 13 22.89 -12.94 25.87
CA PRO A 13 23.11 -12.89 24.42
C PRO A 13 21.95 -12.26 23.64
N GLU A 14 20.75 -12.15 24.23
CA GLU A 14 19.58 -11.51 23.60
C GLU A 14 19.44 -10.02 23.91
N SER A 15 20.28 -9.46 24.79
CA SER A 15 20.18 -8.04 25.15
C SER A 15 20.78 -7.15 24.07
N GLN A 16 19.97 -6.27 23.47
CA GLN A 16 20.43 -5.29 22.47
C GLN A 16 21.27 -4.16 23.07
N PHE A 17 21.13 -3.93 24.38
CA PHE A 17 21.83 -2.88 25.12
C PHE A 17 22.44 -3.41 26.41
N CYS A 18 23.58 -2.84 26.80
CA CYS A 18 24.25 -3.20 28.03
C CYS A 18 23.49 -2.66 29.24
N ARG A 19 23.05 -3.55 30.13
CA ARG A 19 22.34 -3.20 31.38
C ARG A 19 23.09 -2.27 32.34
N PHE A 20 24.41 -2.13 32.21
CA PHE A 20 25.24 -1.37 33.14
C PHE A 20 25.68 -0.01 32.60
N CYS A 21 26.00 0.09 31.30
CA CYS A 21 26.48 1.34 30.70
C CYS A 21 25.56 1.89 29.60
N GLY A 22 24.47 1.18 29.25
CA GLY A 22 23.53 1.59 28.21
C GLY A 22 24.06 1.45 26.77
N ALA A 23 25.32 1.08 26.57
CA ALA A 23 25.90 0.94 25.24
C ALA A 23 25.23 -0.19 24.43
N ARG A 24 24.97 0.04 23.15
CA ARG A 24 24.42 -0.97 22.24
C ARG A 24 25.41 -2.11 22.06
N ILE A 25 24.95 -3.34 22.24
CA ILE A 25 25.74 -4.56 22.01
C ILE A 25 25.42 -5.01 20.59
N VAL A 26 26.41 -4.97 19.70
CA VAL A 26 26.26 -5.45 18.32
C VAL A 26 26.28 -6.98 18.35
N VAL A 27 25.13 -7.58 18.65
CA VAL A 27 24.95 -9.02 18.51
C VAL A 27 24.77 -9.29 17.02
N GLY A 28 25.80 -9.84 16.38
CA GLY A 28 25.81 -10.15 14.97
C GLY A 28 24.76 -11.21 14.63
N GLN A 29 23.56 -10.77 14.24
CA GLN A 29 22.70 -11.51 13.33
C GLN A 29 22.49 -10.64 12.09
N ALA A 30 23.56 -10.49 11.31
CA ALA A 30 23.44 -10.06 9.93
C ALA A 30 22.98 -11.27 9.10
N VAL A 31 21.69 -11.60 9.16
CA VAL A 31 21.08 -12.23 8.00
C VAL A 31 21.00 -11.10 6.97
N GLN A 32 22.03 -10.98 6.13
CA GLN A 32 21.98 -10.14 4.94
C GLN A 32 20.94 -10.76 3.99
N GLN A 33 19.67 -10.47 4.24
CA GLN A 33 18.67 -10.54 3.18
C GLN A 33 19.08 -9.47 2.18
N GLU A 34 19.69 -9.90 1.08
CA GLU A 34 19.90 -9.11 -0.13
C GLU A 34 18.51 -8.60 -0.57
N TYR A 35 18.16 -7.42 -0.08
CA TYR A 35 16.93 -6.75 -0.44
C TYR A 35 17.07 -6.30 -1.89
N ARG A 36 16.72 -7.17 -2.84
CA ARG A 36 16.45 -6.76 -4.21
C ARG A 36 15.29 -5.78 -4.15
N GLN A 37 15.59 -4.50 -4.31
CA GLN A 37 14.57 -3.48 -4.44
C GLN A 37 13.63 -3.90 -5.59
N PRO A 38 12.31 -3.95 -5.37
CA PRO A 38 11.37 -4.13 -6.47
C PRO A 38 11.58 -3.00 -7.46
N ARG A 39 11.53 -3.32 -8.76
CA ARG A 39 11.70 -2.32 -9.82
C ARG A 39 10.69 -1.20 -9.57
N PRO A 40 11.09 0.08 -9.57
CA PRO A 40 10.14 1.18 -9.52
C PRO A 40 9.16 0.95 -10.65
N TYR A 41 7.87 1.00 -10.33
CA TYR A 41 6.75 0.81 -11.25
C TYR A 41 7.05 1.55 -12.56
N ALA A 42 7.43 0.79 -13.59
CA ALA A 42 7.57 1.29 -14.92
C ALA A 42 6.14 1.45 -15.41
N TRP A 43 5.65 2.69 -15.44
CA TRP A 43 4.30 3.07 -15.90
C TRP A 43 4.04 2.76 -17.39
N LYS A 44 4.90 1.94 -18.01
CA LYS A 44 4.76 1.36 -19.33
C LYS A 44 5.44 -0.01 -19.32
N THR A 45 4.64 -1.04 -19.15
CA THR A 45 5.00 -2.38 -19.59
C THR A 45 3.78 -2.92 -20.33
N ASP A 46 3.98 -3.30 -21.59
CA ASP A 46 2.97 -3.87 -22.50
C ASP A 46 2.57 -5.31 -22.08
N GLU A 47 2.52 -5.58 -20.78
CA GLU A 47 2.16 -6.89 -20.21
C GLU A 47 0.67 -7.21 -20.44
N PHE A 48 -0.11 -6.19 -20.81
CA PHE A 48 -1.54 -6.27 -21.13
C PHE A 48 -1.82 -6.11 -22.63
N GLN A 49 -0.93 -6.55 -23.52
CA GLN A 49 -1.38 -6.88 -24.88
C GLN A 49 -2.25 -8.14 -24.82
N THR A 50 -3.56 -7.94 -24.67
CA THR A 50 -4.54 -9.00 -24.87
C THR A 50 -4.36 -9.54 -26.29
N GLN A 51 -3.97 -10.81 -26.45
CA GLN A 51 -4.00 -11.50 -27.74
C GLN A 51 -5.45 -11.64 -28.20
N ASN A 52 -5.99 -10.58 -28.79
CA ASN A 52 -7.26 -10.59 -29.52
C ASN A 52 -7.03 -10.92 -30.99
N GLU A 53 -5.94 -11.61 -31.34
CA GLU A 53 -5.80 -12.18 -32.67
C GLU A 53 -6.75 -13.37 -32.80
N ALA A 54 -7.88 -13.09 -33.46
CA ALA A 54 -8.80 -14.07 -33.98
C ALA A 54 -8.02 -15.24 -34.58
N ARG A 55 -8.38 -16.47 -34.20
CA ARG A 55 -7.87 -17.70 -34.82
C ARG A 55 -8.13 -17.64 -36.33
N VAL A 56 -7.15 -17.19 -37.09
CA VAL A 56 -7.01 -17.57 -38.49
C VAL A 56 -6.53 -19.02 -38.45
N ALA A 57 -7.36 -19.95 -38.88
CA ALA A 57 -6.97 -21.34 -39.06
C ALA A 57 -5.89 -21.39 -40.16
N GLN A 58 -4.62 -21.30 -39.75
CA GLN A 58 -3.52 -21.60 -40.64
C GLN A 58 -3.48 -23.12 -40.80
N THR A 59 -3.85 -23.54 -42.01
CA THR A 59 -3.66 -24.88 -42.55
C THR A 59 -2.24 -25.35 -42.29
N ALA A 60 -2.14 -26.56 -41.75
CA ALA A 60 -0.89 -27.24 -41.49
C ALA A 60 -0.11 -27.41 -42.79
N ASP A 61 1.09 -26.81 -42.85
CA ASP A 61 2.20 -27.37 -43.60
C ASP A 61 3.54 -26.89 -43.01
N HIS A 62 4.31 -27.89 -42.59
CA HIS A 62 5.78 -27.94 -42.60
C HIS A 62 6.63 -27.15 -41.58
N VAL A 63 7.19 -27.91 -40.61
CA VAL A 63 8.62 -28.30 -40.47
C VAL A 63 9.04 -28.34 -38.99
N MET A 64 9.64 -29.48 -38.63
CA MET A 64 10.18 -29.81 -37.30
C MET A 64 11.31 -28.86 -36.87
N THR A 65 11.32 -28.47 -35.59
CA THR A 65 12.56 -28.06 -34.90
C THR A 65 12.53 -28.63 -33.48
N PRO A 66 13.53 -29.43 -33.05
CA PRO A 66 13.58 -29.94 -31.69
C PRO A 66 14.42 -29.01 -30.82
N ASN A 67 13.79 -28.34 -29.86
CA ASN A 67 14.51 -27.95 -28.64
C ASN A 67 13.53 -27.89 -27.46
N GLN A 68 13.26 -29.05 -26.87
CA GLN A 68 12.47 -29.15 -25.64
C GLN A 68 13.32 -28.66 -24.47
N GLN A 69 13.16 -27.39 -24.12
CA GLN A 69 13.58 -26.86 -22.83
C GLN A 69 12.48 -27.16 -21.81
N ILE A 70 12.85 -27.92 -20.78
CA ILE A 70 12.00 -28.34 -19.68
C ILE A 70 11.61 -27.09 -18.86
N MET A 71 10.35 -26.64 -18.97
CA MET A 71 9.81 -25.61 -18.10
C MET A 71 9.43 -26.21 -16.73
N PRO A 72 9.88 -25.63 -15.60
CA PRO A 72 9.35 -26.00 -14.29
C PRO A 72 7.92 -25.47 -14.15
N ARG A 73 7.02 -26.38 -13.77
CA ARG A 73 5.60 -26.15 -13.50
C ARG A 73 5.46 -25.05 -12.43
N GLN A 74 4.99 -23.87 -12.83
CA GLN A 74 4.71 -22.76 -11.93
C GLN A 74 3.52 -23.15 -11.03
N ILE A 75 3.80 -23.32 -9.74
CA ILE A 75 2.79 -23.45 -8.70
C ILE A 75 2.11 -22.09 -8.58
N TYR A 76 0.85 -22.02 -8.97
CA TYR A 76 0.04 -20.80 -8.90
C TYR A 76 -0.28 -20.51 -7.43
N THR A 77 0.56 -19.73 -6.76
CA THR A 77 0.21 -19.09 -5.48
C THR A 77 -0.78 -17.96 -5.78
N PRO A 78 -2.03 -17.99 -5.28
CA PRO A 78 -2.94 -16.87 -5.42
C PRO A 78 -2.31 -15.64 -4.74
N GLY A 79 -2.12 -14.58 -5.54
CA GLY A 79 -1.49 -13.34 -5.09
C GLY A 79 -2.24 -12.77 -3.89
N ILE A 80 -1.49 -12.55 -2.82
CA ILE A 80 -1.97 -11.85 -1.62
C ILE A 80 -2.27 -10.41 -2.06
N MET A 81 -3.53 -9.99 -1.94
CA MET A 81 -3.95 -8.63 -2.27
C MET A 81 -3.09 -7.65 -1.46
N ALA A 82 -2.38 -6.76 -2.14
CA ALA A 82 -1.59 -5.71 -1.51
C ALA A 82 -2.54 -4.79 -0.73
N TYR A 83 -2.56 -4.94 0.60
CA TYR A 83 -3.30 -4.05 1.48
C TYR A 83 -2.60 -2.69 1.49
N ASN A 84 -3.19 -1.71 0.80
CA ASN A 84 -2.82 -0.30 0.92
C ASN A 84 -3.31 0.22 2.28
N GLY A 85 -2.60 -0.15 3.34
CA GLY A 85 -2.83 0.35 4.69
C GLY A 85 -2.42 1.83 4.83
N PRO A 86 -2.88 2.51 5.89
CA PRO A 86 -2.50 3.89 6.16
C PRO A 86 -0.97 4.00 6.26
N GLN A 87 -0.37 4.80 5.38
CA GLN A 87 1.07 5.00 5.38
C GLN A 87 1.45 5.94 6.53
N ASP A 88 2.26 5.46 7.46
CA ASP A 88 2.90 6.25 8.50
C ASP A 88 4.03 7.10 7.90
N MET A 89 3.66 8.18 7.21
CA MET A 89 4.63 9.22 6.84
C MET A 89 4.99 9.99 8.11
N SER A 90 6.23 9.85 8.57
CA SER A 90 6.86 10.50 9.73
C SER A 90 7.01 12.02 9.62
N GLY A 91 6.13 12.69 8.88
CA GLY A 91 5.94 14.13 8.91
C GLY A 91 5.26 14.54 10.22
N ARG A 92 5.52 15.78 10.67
CA ARG A 92 5.07 16.35 11.96
C ARG A 92 3.55 16.53 12.12
N TYR A 93 2.73 15.70 11.47
CA TYR A 93 1.29 15.70 11.66
C TYR A 93 0.95 14.96 12.95
N ARG A 94 0.15 15.59 13.82
CA ARG A 94 -0.43 14.99 15.02
C ARG A 94 -1.90 15.30 15.04
N CYS A 95 -2.74 14.26 15.21
CA CYS A 95 -4.17 14.48 15.37
C CYS A 95 -4.44 15.31 16.64
N PRO A 96 -5.25 16.40 16.57
CA PRO A 96 -5.53 17.25 17.73
C PRO A 96 -6.34 16.53 18.82
N HIS A 97 -7.06 15.46 18.46
CA HIS A 97 -7.95 14.76 19.38
C HIS A 97 -7.28 13.56 20.08
N CYS A 98 -6.46 12.77 19.37
CA CYS A 98 -5.82 11.57 19.92
C CYS A 98 -4.29 11.62 19.95
N GLY A 99 -3.66 12.65 19.37
CA GLY A 99 -2.20 12.81 19.35
C GLY A 99 -1.44 11.83 18.47
N THR A 100 -2.14 10.97 17.72
CA THR A 100 -1.51 9.95 16.88
C THR A 100 -0.91 10.56 15.62
N ASN A 101 0.19 9.99 15.12
CA ASN A 101 0.89 10.49 13.94
C ASN A 101 0.39 9.87 12.60
N TYR A 102 -0.72 9.12 12.63
CA TYR A 102 -1.32 8.56 11.40
C TYR A 102 -1.90 9.66 10.53
N LEU A 103 -1.71 9.55 9.21
CA LEU A 103 -2.31 10.47 8.25
C LEU A 103 -3.84 10.35 8.26
N PRO A 104 -4.56 11.46 8.05
CA PRO A 104 -6.01 11.41 7.95
C PRO A 104 -6.41 10.62 6.69
N LEU A 105 -7.35 9.71 6.86
CA LEU A 105 -8.04 9.03 5.77
C LEU A 105 -9.00 10.01 5.10
N ILE A 106 -8.92 10.12 3.78
CA ILE A 106 -9.86 10.92 3.00
C ILE A 106 -11.07 10.04 2.68
N GLU A 107 -12.19 10.33 3.33
CA GLU A 107 -13.47 9.65 3.06
C GLU A 107 -14.36 10.54 2.19
N ARG A 108 -14.98 9.96 1.16
CA ARG A 108 -15.96 10.65 0.31
C ARG A 108 -17.35 10.54 0.92
N ARG A 109 -17.91 11.67 1.33
CA ARG A 109 -19.29 11.76 1.85
C ARG A 109 -20.12 12.68 0.98
N ILE A 110 -21.44 12.49 0.99
CA ILE A 110 -22.37 13.41 0.34
C ILE A 110 -22.29 14.73 1.11
N SER A 111 -22.02 15.83 0.39
CA SER A 111 -21.90 17.13 1.04
C SER A 111 -23.25 17.57 1.63
N PRO A 112 -23.29 18.19 2.81
CA PRO A 112 -24.53 18.78 3.34
C PRO A 112 -25.05 19.89 2.42
N ALA A 113 -24.14 20.62 1.75
CA ALA A 113 -24.48 21.60 0.72
C ALA A 113 -25.17 20.95 -0.51
N GLY A 114 -24.78 19.74 -0.89
CA GLY A 114 -25.43 18.96 -1.94
C GLY A 114 -26.90 18.66 -1.66
N TRP A 115 -27.25 18.39 -0.39
CA TRP A 115 -28.64 18.18 0.01
C TRP A 115 -29.50 19.45 -0.06
N ILE A 116 -28.92 20.59 0.34
CA ILE A 116 -29.61 21.89 0.28
C ILE A 116 -29.86 22.28 -1.18
N THR A 117 -28.82 22.17 -2.03
CA THR A 117 -28.94 22.46 -3.47
C THR A 117 -29.89 21.49 -4.16
N PHE A 118 -29.86 20.20 -3.82
CA PHE A 118 -30.84 19.20 -4.29
C PHE A 118 -32.28 19.62 -3.97
N SER A 119 -32.54 20.02 -2.72
CA SER A 119 -33.87 20.40 -2.26
C SER A 119 -34.38 21.65 -2.98
N LEU A 120 -33.54 22.67 -3.15
CA LEU A 120 -33.89 23.88 -3.90
C LEU A 120 -34.13 23.59 -5.38
N LEU A 121 -33.26 22.82 -6.02
CA LEU A 121 -33.37 22.51 -7.45
C LEU A 121 -34.55 21.59 -7.76
N LEU A 122 -34.93 20.70 -6.85
CA LEU A 122 -36.12 19.86 -6.99
C LEU A 122 -37.41 20.69 -6.98
N VAL A 123 -37.47 21.73 -6.14
CA VAL A 123 -38.65 22.60 -6.04
C VAL A 123 -38.74 23.57 -7.22
N PHE A 124 -37.62 24.18 -7.62
CA PHE A 124 -37.64 25.25 -8.61
C PHE A 124 -37.41 24.79 -10.06
N THR A 125 -36.64 23.73 -10.29
CA THR A 125 -36.08 23.43 -11.61
C THR A 125 -35.89 21.93 -11.81
N LEU A 126 -36.97 21.12 -11.72
CA LEU A 126 -37.01 19.65 -11.79
C LEU A 126 -36.03 18.94 -12.78
N ILE A 127 -35.48 19.67 -13.76
CA ILE A 127 -34.44 19.25 -14.71
C ILE A 127 -33.03 19.08 -14.07
N PHE A 128 -32.65 19.86 -13.05
CA PHE A 128 -31.26 19.89 -12.52
C PHE A 128 -31.05 19.14 -11.20
N PHE A 129 -32.04 18.38 -10.72
CA PHE A 129 -31.99 17.76 -9.39
C PHE A 129 -30.82 16.76 -9.23
N TRP A 130 -30.35 16.11 -10.30
CA TRP A 130 -29.22 15.17 -10.23
C TRP A 130 -27.86 15.83 -9.93
N VAL A 131 -27.72 17.14 -10.19
CA VAL A 131 -26.45 17.86 -9.99
C VAL A 131 -26.10 17.97 -8.50
N GLY A 132 -27.11 18.17 -7.65
CA GLY A 132 -26.92 18.23 -6.19
C GLY A 132 -26.40 16.91 -5.59
N LEU A 133 -26.78 15.76 -6.17
CA LEU A 133 -26.31 14.44 -5.74
C LEU A 133 -24.88 14.13 -6.20
N LEU A 134 -24.39 14.83 -7.21
CA LEU A 134 -23.03 14.66 -7.73
C LEU A 134 -21.98 15.39 -6.90
N MET A 135 -22.41 16.30 -6.04
CA MET A 135 -21.54 17.08 -5.16
C MET A 135 -21.09 16.24 -3.95
N LYS A 136 -19.99 15.49 -4.16
CA LYS A 136 -19.28 14.75 -3.10
C LYS A 136 -18.18 15.61 -2.50
N GLU A 137 -18.12 15.66 -1.19
CA GLU A 137 -17.06 16.36 -0.46
C GLU A 137 -16.08 15.33 0.11
N ASN A 138 -14.81 15.69 0.09
CA ASN A 138 -13.74 14.90 0.69
C ASN A 138 -13.56 15.38 2.14
N VAL A 139 -13.79 14.50 3.10
CA VAL A 139 -13.60 14.79 4.52
C VAL A 139 -12.39 14.03 5.01
N ALA A 140 -11.43 14.75 5.61
CA ALA A 140 -10.27 14.15 6.26
C ALA A 140 -10.65 13.68 7.67
N ILE A 141 -10.45 12.40 7.95
CA ILE A 141 -10.85 11.75 9.20
C ILE A 141 -9.67 10.97 9.77
N CYS A 142 -9.41 11.08 11.06
CA CYS A 142 -8.38 10.29 11.70
C CYS A 142 -8.77 8.79 11.75
N PRO A 143 -7.89 7.84 11.38
CA PRO A 143 -8.19 6.41 11.41
C PRO A 143 -8.51 5.85 12.80
N ILE A 144 -7.97 6.47 13.86
CA ILE A 144 -8.07 5.95 15.23
C ILE A 144 -9.28 6.53 15.96
N CYS A 145 -9.34 7.86 16.09
CA CYS A 145 -10.41 8.50 16.85
C CYS A 145 -11.64 8.85 16.02
N ARG A 146 -11.59 8.68 14.68
CA ARG A 146 -12.63 9.09 13.73
C ARG A 146 -13.03 10.56 13.82
N PHE A 147 -12.18 11.38 14.43
CA PHE A 147 -12.39 12.82 14.49
C PHE A 147 -12.17 13.42 13.10
N ARG A 148 -13.09 14.31 12.69
CA ARG A 148 -12.96 15.09 11.46
C ARG A 148 -11.87 16.12 11.66
N VAL A 149 -10.82 16.02 10.86
CA VAL A 149 -9.70 16.97 10.85
C VAL A 149 -9.99 17.92 9.71
N ASN A 150 -10.36 19.16 10.04
CA ASN A 150 -10.76 20.18 9.07
C ASN A 150 -9.65 21.20 8.85
#